data_AF-A0A645J0A4-F1
#
_entry.id   AF-A0A645J0A4-F1
#
_cell.length_a   1.000
_cell.length_b   1.000
_cell.length_c   1.000
_cell.angle_alpha   90.00
_cell.angle_beta   90.00
_cell.angle_gamma   90.00
#
_symmetry.space_group_name_H-M   'P 1'
#
loop_
_entity.id
_entity.type
_entity.pdbx_description
1 polymer ?
#
loop_
_entity_poly.entity_id
_entity_poly.type
_entity_poly.pdbx_seq_one_letter_code
_entity_poly.pdbx_strand_id
1 'polypeptide(L)' 'MNDGVPSAVIGVCARYIHTHQTMFHIDDYAAAKEMVAQVIKALDKSTYETIMAMN' A
#
# COMPACT_ATOMS: atom_id res chain seq x y z
N MET A 1 23.12 -0.96 -13.71
CA MET A 1 21.90 -1.70 -13.34
C MET A 1 21.42 -1.11 -12.03
N ASN A 2 20.12 -0.90 -11.86
CA ASN A 2 19.57 -0.39 -10.59
C ASN A 2 19.42 -1.58 -9.62
N ASP A 3 19.69 -1.37 -8.33
CA ASP A 3 19.74 -2.42 -7.29
C ASP A 3 18.35 -2.91 -6.81
N GLY A 4 17.33 -2.80 -7.65
CA GLY A 4 15.93 -3.08 -7.29
C GLY A 4 15.30 -1.98 -6.42
N VAL A 5 13.97 -2.00 -6.32
CA VAL A 5 13.21 -1.02 -5.52
C VAL A 5 12.23 -1.80 -4.63
N PRO A 6 12.36 -1.71 -3.29
CA PRO A 6 11.36 -2.26 -2.38
C PRO A 6 9.98 -1.69 -2.70
N SER A 7 9.04 -2.58 -3.02
CA SER A 7 7.72 -2.21 -3.54
C SER A 7 6.64 -3.02 -2.83
N ALA A 8 5.52 -2.37 -2.51
CA ALA A 8 4.34 -3.00 -1.93
C ALA A 8 3.07 -2.40 -2.53
N VAL A 9 1.94 -3.11 -2.40
CA VAL A 9 0.63 -2.66 -2.87
C VAL A 9 -0.28 -2.47 -1.67
N ILE A 10 -0.78 -1.24 -1.48
CA ILE A 10 -1.89 -0.95 -0.56
C ILE A 10 -3.15 -0.91 -1.41
N GLY A 11 -4.03 -1.89 -1.21
CA GLY A 11 -5.26 -2.04 -1.98
C GLY A 11 -6.43 -2.44 -1.10
N VAL A 12 -7.63 -2.33 -1.66
CA VAL A 12 -8.87 -2.81 -1.04
C VAL A 12 -9.35 -4.06 -1.76
N CYS A 13 -9.92 -4.98 -1.00
CA CYS A 13 -10.55 -6.16 -1.58
C CYS A 13 -11.89 -5.78 -2.24
N ALA A 14 -12.18 -6.40 -3.38
CA ALA A 14 -13.47 -6.28 -4.04
C ALA A 14 -13.97 -7.66 -4.45
N ARG A 15 -15.29 -7.84 -4.44
CA ARG A 15 -15.97 -9.02 -4.97
C ARG A 15 -16.32 -8.79 -6.44
N TYR A 16 -16.31 -9.87 -7.22
CA TYR A 16 -16.65 -9.84 -8.66
C TYR A 16 -15.75 -8.90 -9.46
N ILE A 17 -14.46 -8.91 -9.14
CA ILE A 17 -13.42 -8.25 -9.95
C ILE A 17 -13.45 -8.81 -11.38
N HIS A 18 -13.19 -7.94 -12.37
CA HIS A 18 -13.27 -8.29 -13.80
C HIS A 18 -14.67 -8.70 -14.30
N THR A 19 -15.74 -8.18 -13.69
CA THR A 19 -17.11 -8.32 -14.20
C THR A 19 -17.76 -6.94 -14.33
N HIS A 20 -18.98 -6.88 -14.87
CA HIS A 20 -19.73 -5.63 -14.97
C HIS A 20 -20.18 -5.05 -13.62
N GLN A 21 -20.16 -5.84 -12.53
CA GLN A 21 -20.68 -5.43 -11.22
C GLN A 21 -19.71 -5.76 -10.08
N THR A 22 -18.59 -5.06 -10.04
CA THR A 22 -17.67 -5.10 -8.90
C THR A 22 -18.28 -4.42 -7.68
N MET A 23 -18.16 -5.07 -6.51
CA MET A 23 -18.63 -4.53 -5.23
C MET A 23 -17.49 -4.51 -4.22
N PHE A 24 -17.34 -3.41 -3.49
CA PHE A 24 -16.39 -3.26 -2.40
C PHE A 24 -17.02 -2.44 -1.27
N HIS A 25 -16.44 -2.50 -0.07
CA HIS A 25 -16.94 -1.73 1.06
C HIS A 25 -16.30 -0.34 1.09
N ILE A 26 -17.10 0.72 1.26
CA ILE A 26 -16.56 2.09 1.26
C ILE A 26 -15.63 2.34 2.45
N ASP A 27 -15.88 1.69 3.59
CA ASP A 27 -15.02 1.82 4.76
C ASP A 27 -13.62 1.24 4.52
N ASP A 28 -13.48 0.20 3.69
CA ASP A 28 -12.16 -0.34 3.32
C ASP A 28 -11.36 0.70 2.51
N TYR A 29 -12.02 1.46 1.63
CA TYR A 29 -11.40 2.57 0.92
C TYR A 29 -10.97 3.68 1.87
N ALA A 30 -11.83 4.06 2.84
CA ALA A 30 -11.50 5.09 3.82
C ALA A 30 -10.29 4.68 4.68
N ALA A 31 -10.27 3.43 5.14
CA ALA A 31 -9.16 2.88 5.91
C ALA A 31 -7.86 2.79 5.08
N ALA A 32 -7.93 2.32 3.83
CA ALA A 32 -6.77 2.27 2.94
C ALA A 32 -6.20 3.66 2.63
N LYS A 33 -7.06 4.66 2.43
CA LYS A 33 -6.66 6.06 2.26
C LYS A 33 -5.92 6.58 3.49
N GLU A 34 -6.44 6.31 4.69
CA GLU A 34 -5.78 6.70 5.93
C GLU A 34 -4.43 5.98 6.08
N MET A 35 -4.37 4.69 5.77
CA MET A 35 -3.12 3.92 5.79
C MET A 35 -2.05 4.54 4.89
N VAL A 36 -2.39 4.93 3.65
CA VAL A 36 -1.45 5.62 2.75
C VAL A 36 -0.93 6.92 3.38
N ALA A 37 -1.82 7.72 3.97
CA ALA A 37 -1.42 8.96 4.63
C ALA A 37 -0.47 8.72 5.82
N GLN A 38 -0.71 7.68 6.61
CA GLN A 38 0.16 7.31 7.74
C GLN A 38 1.50 6.74 7.27
N VAL A 39 1.51 5.89 6.24
CA VAL A 39 2.74 5.34 5.65
C VAL A 39 3.64 6.46 5.14
N ILE A 40 3.10 7.45 4.42
CA ILE A 40 3.90 8.58 3.91
C ILE A 40 4.49 9.42 5.05
N LYS A 41 3.74 9.62 6.14
CA LYS A 41 4.21 10.35 7.31
C LYS A 41 5.28 9.59 8.10
N ALA A 42 5.19 8.26 8.13
CA ALA A 42 6.10 7.39 8.88
C ALA A 42 7.34 6.96 8.08
N LEU A 43 7.29 7.01 6.74
CA LEU A 43 8.40 6.61 5.87
C LEU A 43 9.50 7.68 5.83
N ASP A 44 10.20 7.81 6.96
CA ASP A 44 11.37 8.67 7.09
C ASP A 44 12.68 7.94 6.78
N LYS A 45 13.80 8.66 6.91
CA LYS A 45 15.14 8.12 6.64
C LYS A 45 15.47 6.90 7.50
N SER A 46 15.09 6.91 8.79
CA SER A 46 15.38 5.79 9.69
C SER A 46 14.59 4.54 9.30
N THR A 47 13.33 4.72 8.90
CA THR A 47 12.46 3.64 8.41
C THR A 47 12.99 3.09 7.08
N TYR A 48 13.42 3.97 6.18
CA TYR A 48 14.05 3.58 4.92
C TYR A 48 15.32 2.76 5.14
N GLU A 49 16.24 3.25 5.98
CA GLU A 49 17.48 2.55 6.31
C GLU A 49 17.21 1.19 6.95
N THR A 50 16.19 1.10 7.81
CA THR A 50 15.75 -0.16 8.41
C THR A 50 15.26 -1.16 7.35
N ILE A 51 14.46 -0.71 6.39
CA ILE A 51 13.98 -1.57 5.28
C ILE A 51 15.15 -2.01 4.39
N MET A 52 16.09 -1.11 4.08
CA MET A 52 17.23 -1.42 3.22
C MET A 52 18.27 -2.32 3.89
N ALA A 53 18.44 -2.23 5.21
CA ALA A 53 19.36 -3.09 5.96
C ALA A 53 18.90 -4.55 6.04
N MET A 54 17.64 -4.84 5.70
CA MET A 54 17.08 -6.20 5.62
C MET A 54 17.33 -6.89 4.27
N ASN A 55 17.95 -6.20 3.30
CA ASN A 55 18.29 -6.75 1.97
C ASN A 55 19.71 -7.29 1.89
#